data_AF-A0A833SBW9-F1
#
_entry.id   AF-A0A833SBW9-F1
#
_cell.length_a   1.000
_cell.length_b   1.000
_cell.length_c   1.000
_cell.angle_alpha   90.00
_cell.angle_beta   90.00
_cell.angle_gamma   90.00
#
_symmetry.space_group_name_H-M   'P 1'
#
loop_
_entity.id
_entity.type
_entity.pdbx_description
1 polymer ?
#
loop_
_entity_poly.entity_id
_entity_poly.type
_entity_poly.pdbx_seq_one_letter_code
_entity_poly.pdbx_strand_id
1 'polypeptide(L)' 'MSSIEEVADYPEFHRNDFSIVVSPVFKHAKIPFTEDGYIDLSYLSADCFHLSQKSNARCIMHKYNVR' A
#
# COMPACT_ATOMS: atom_id res chain seq x y z
N MET A 1 10.96 -9.87 -8.63
CA MET A 1 10.62 -10.05 -7.21
C MET A 1 11.14 -8.81 -6.48
N SER A 2 10.27 -8.12 -5.75
CA SER A 2 10.66 -6.99 -4.90
C SER A 2 11.26 -7.50 -3.59
N SER A 3 12.06 -6.69 -2.90
CA SER A 3 12.73 -7.09 -1.65
C SER A 3 11.75 -7.58 -0.56
N ILE A 4 10.51 -7.10 -0.55
CA ILE A 4 9.48 -7.56 0.41
C ILE A 4 8.93 -8.95 0.05
N GLU A 5 8.88 -9.28 -1.25
CA GLU A 5 8.49 -10.61 -1.72
C GLU A 5 9.59 -11.63 -1.39
N GLU A 6 10.86 -11.22 -1.50
CA GLU A 6 12.00 -12.05 -1.11
C GLU A 6 12.02 -12.35 0.40
N VAL A 7 11.87 -11.31 1.25
CA VAL A 7 11.85 -11.48 2.71
C VAL A 7 10.67 -12.36 3.16
N ALA A 8 9.53 -12.28 2.47
CA ALA A 8 8.37 -13.10 2.79
C ALA A 8 8.63 -14.61 2.62
N ASP A 9 9.58 -14.99 1.76
CA ASP A 9 9.93 -16.37 1.46
C ASP A 9 11.02 -16.94 2.39
N TYR A 10 11.52 -16.15 3.35
CA TYR A 10 12.57 -16.62 4.25
C TYR A 10 12.11 -17.80 5.13
N PRO A 11 12.96 -18.82 5.35
CA PRO A 11 12.56 -20.05 6.05
C PRO A 11 11.99 -19.84 7.45
N GLU A 12 12.47 -18.83 8.19
CA GLU A 12 12.00 -18.49 9.54
C GLU A 12 10.52 -18.09 9.61
N PHE A 13 9.92 -17.68 8.49
CA PHE A 13 8.51 -17.27 8.42
C PHE A 13 7.56 -18.40 8.01
N HIS A 14 8.06 -19.57 7.62
CA HIS A 14 7.25 -20.74 7.26
C HIS A 14 6.94 -21.62 8.49
N ARG A 15 6.10 -21.10 9.39
CA ARG A 15 5.67 -21.77 10.62
C ARG A 15 4.21 -22.23 10.53
N ASN A 16 3.83 -23.15 11.42
CA ASN A 16 2.48 -23.75 11.44
C ASN A 16 1.44 -22.91 12.21
N ASP A 17 1.85 -21.79 12.81
CA ASP A 17 1.01 -20.92 13.66
C ASP A 17 0.59 -19.60 13.00
N PHE A 18 1.12 -19.28 11.81
CA PHE A 18 0.68 -18.14 11.01
C PHE A 18 1.02 -18.33 9.52
N SER A 19 0.57 -17.41 8.68
CA SER A 19 0.97 -17.35 7.27
C SER A 19 1.32 -15.91 6.88
N ILE A 20 2.29 -15.76 5.97
CA ILE A 20 2.66 -14.48 5.41
C ILE A 20 1.87 -14.23 4.14
N VAL A 21 1.35 -13.00 4.00
CA VAL A 21 0.71 -12.51 2.77
C VAL A 21 1.29 -11.15 2.44
N VAL A 22 1.98 -11.06 1.30
CA VAL A 22 2.52 -9.79 0.82
C VAL A 22 1.38 -8.91 0.31
N SER A 23 1.29 -7.69 0.83
CA SER A 23 0.29 -6.71 0.39
C SER A 23 0.76 -6.02 -0.90
N PRO A 24 -0.01 -6.07 -2.01
CA PRO A 24 0.36 -5.42 -3.26
C PRO A 24 0.07 -3.91 -3.27
N VAL A 25 -0.39 -3.33 -2.16
CA VAL A 25 -0.97 -1.98 -2.09
C VAL A 25 -0.06 -0.86 -2.62
N PHE A 26 1.25 -1.07 -2.62
CA PHE A 26 2.23 -0.11 -3.16
C PHE A 26 2.91 -0.55 -4.45
N LYS A 27 2.63 -1.76 -4.96
CA LYS A 27 3.29 -2.30 -6.17
C LYS A 27 2.97 -1.48 -7.42
N HIS A 28 1.78 -0.88 -7.48
CA HIS A 28 1.32 -0.01 -8.57
C HIS A 28 0.67 1.27 -8.05
N ALA A 29 1.13 1.79 -6.92
CA ALA A 29 0.59 3.04 -6.39
C ALA A 29 0.77 4.17 -7.41
N LYS A 30 -0.32 4.85 -7.75
CA LYS A 30 -0.32 6.04 -8.61
C LYS A 30 -0.56 7.25 -7.75
N ILE A 31 0.17 8.32 -8.04
CA ILE A 31 -0.11 9.63 -7.44
C ILE A 31 -1.48 10.08 -7.97
N PRO A 32 -2.46 10.33 -7.08
CA PRO A 32 -3.77 10.81 -7.49
C PRO A 32 -3.66 12.26 -7.97
N PHE A 33 -4.36 12.55 -9.05
CA PHE A 33 -4.49 13.89 -9.60
C PHE A 33 -5.90 14.43 -9.39
N THR A 34 -6.01 15.73 -9.23
CA THR A 34 -7.26 16.49 -9.26
C THR A 34 -7.80 16.60 -10.69
N GLU A 35 -9.04 17.06 -10.85
CA GLU A 35 -9.69 17.20 -12.17
C GLU A 35 -8.97 18.19 -13.09
N ASP A 36 -8.31 19.19 -12.51
CA ASP A 36 -7.48 20.19 -13.17
C ASP A 36 -6.03 19.73 -13.39
N GLY A 37 -5.69 18.48 -13.05
CA GLY A 37 -4.42 17.83 -13.40
C GLY A 37 -3.27 18.09 -12.44
N TYR A 38 -3.51 18.71 -11.28
CA TYR A 38 -2.51 18.85 -10.22
C TYR A 38 -2.47 17.62 -9.31
N ILE A 39 -1.38 17.46 -8.56
CA ILE A 39 -1.31 16.41 -7.53
C ILE A 39 -2.37 16.69 -6.47
N ASP A 40 -3.21 15.70 -6.18
CA ASP A 40 -4.20 15.80 -5.10
C ASP A 40 -3.52 15.64 -3.75
N LEU A 41 -3.02 16.75 -3.21
CA LEU A 41 -2.34 16.81 -1.91
C LEU A 41 -3.25 16.42 -0.73
N SER A 42 -4.57 16.32 -0.90
CA SER A 42 -5.47 15.84 0.17
C SER A 42 -5.26 14.36 0.53
N TYR A 43 -4.52 13.62 -0.30
CA TYR A 43 -4.03 12.27 0.02
C TYR A 43 -2.81 12.28 0.96
N LEU A 44 -2.18 13.43 1.19
CA LEU A 44 -1.09 13.59 2.15
C LEU A 44 -1.57 14.30 3.42
N SER A 45 -0.85 14.08 4.51
CA SER A 45 -1.09 14.74 5.79
C SER A 45 -0.62 16.19 5.74
N ALA A 46 -0.85 16.95 6.83
CA ALA A 46 -0.48 18.36 6.91
C ALA A 46 1.03 18.64 6.71
N ASP A 47 1.87 17.62 6.90
CA ASP A 47 3.32 17.69 6.64
C ASP A 47 3.74 17.33 5.21
N CYS A 48 2.77 17.07 4.32
CA CYS A 48 3.01 16.69 2.92
C CYS A 48 3.86 15.42 2.75
N PHE A 49 3.97 14.56 3.76
CA PHE A 49 4.78 13.35 3.71
C PHE A 49 3.99 12.10 4.12
N HIS A 50 3.28 12.16 5.24
CA HIS A 50 2.51 11.01 5.71
C HIS A 50 1.21 10.84 4.91
N LEU A 51 0.71 9.60 4.86
CA LEU A 51 -0.59 9.31 4.25
C LEU A 51 -1.71 9.95 5.09
N SER A 52 -2.64 10.64 4.44
CA SER A 52 -3.84 11.17 5.10
C SER A 52 -4.83 10.05 5.45
N GLN A 53 -5.88 10.37 6.21
CA GLN A 53 -6.98 9.45 6.46
C GLN A 53 -7.65 8.97 5.16
N LYS A 54 -7.76 9.86 4.15
CA LYS A 54 -8.30 9.55 2.81
C LYS A 54 -7.44 8.50 2.10
N SER A 55 -6.11 8.64 2.15
CA SER A 55 -5.17 7.64 1.62
C SER A 55 -5.31 6.28 2.30
N ASN A 56 -5.34 6.26 3.65
CA ASN A 56 -5.50 5.02 4.40
C ASN A 56 -6.80 4.28 4.02
N ALA A 57 -7.92 5.00 3.92
CA ALA A 57 -9.18 4.43 3.46
C ALA A 57 -9.07 3.86 2.03
N ARG A 58 -8.41 4.58 1.12
CA ARG A 58 -8.21 4.13 -0.26
C ARG A 58 -7.35 2.87 -0.35
N CYS A 59 -6.25 2.79 0.40
CA CYS A 59 -5.37 1.62 0.46
C CYS A 59 -6.11 0.38 0.95
N ILE A 60 -6.97 0.53 1.97
CA ILE A 60 -7.80 -0.55 2.49
C ILE A 60 -8.80 -1.02 1.42
N MET A 61 -9.51 -0.10 0.76
CA MET A 61 -10.45 -0.47 -0.32
C MET A 61 -9.76 -1.17 -1.48
N HIS A 62 -8.56 -0.72 -1.85
CA HIS A 62 -7.78 -1.37 -2.90
C HIS A 62 -7.50 -2.84 -2.55
N LYS A 63 -7.10 -3.13 -1.31
CA LYS A 63 -6.84 -4.50 -0.82
C LYS A 63 -8.08 -5.42 -0.94
N TYR A 64 -9.29 -4.89 -0.75
CA TYR A 64 -10.53 -5.67 -0.91
C TYR A 64 -10.93 -5.88 -2.38
N ASN A 65 -10.58 -4.95 -3.27
CA ASN A 65 -10.89 -5.03 -4.70
C ASN A 65 -9.90 -5.87 -5.52
N VAL A 66 -8.77 -6.29 -4.92
CA VAL A 66 -7.78 -7.20 -5.54
C VAL A 66 -7.84 -8.62 -4.97
N ARG A 67 -8.89 -8.96 -4.19
CA ARG A 67 -9.19 -10.33 -3.78
C ARG A 67 -10.13 -11.00 -4.79
#